data_AF-A0A2H3SK59-F1
#
_entry.id   AF-A0A2H3SK59-F1
#
_cell.length_a   1.000
_cell.length_b   1.000
_cell.length_c   1.000
_cell.angle_alpha   90.00
_cell.angle_beta   90.00
_cell.angle_gamma   90.00
#
_symmetry.space_group_name_H-M   'P 1'
#
loop_
_entity.id
_entity.type
_entity.pdbx_description
1 polymer ?
#
loop_
_entity_poly.entity_id
_entity_poly.type
_entity_poly.pdbx_seq_one_letter_code
_entity_poly.pdbx_strand_id
1 'polypeptide(L)'
;MEPNNLVPGYQQDDNLKIDNIESHHAGLSSSESVIAQVAQVITATMSPIMLVKLKTPNAPNRAILKLYDRRFGSSLRRSKKGKHLPCRVQDEAAFRSFVDRGDIGPFMDEMEKDRRTELLPNSAADWRLESGGQAKFEAALWWEARSHFETGIEAYRRLKDPQGVFIPCMYTSICFSPTSARASKDIDDYYSVNVILLQFIPGWSLWDLPESPSSPTLQREWTSIVQPVI
;
A
#
# COMPACT_ATOMS: atom_id res chain seq x y z
N MET A 1 2.82 -25.54 20.49
CA MET A 1 2.95 -24.18 19.92
C MET A 1 3.55 -24.36 18.55
N GLU A 2 2.74 -24.23 17.50
CA GLU A 2 3.25 -24.21 16.12
C GLU A 2 4.23 -23.04 15.98
N PRO A 3 5.37 -23.22 15.27
CA PRO A 3 6.26 -22.10 14.98
C PRO A 3 5.47 -21.02 14.23
N ASN A 4 5.56 -19.77 14.70
CA ASN A 4 4.94 -18.63 14.03
C ASN A 4 5.66 -18.39 12.70
N ASN A 5 5.30 -19.15 11.66
CA ASN A 5 5.77 -18.94 10.30
C ASN A 5 5.01 -17.73 9.72
N LEU A 6 5.54 -16.54 10.02
CA LEU A 6 5.05 -15.29 9.47
C LEU A 6 5.48 -15.16 8.01
N VAL A 7 4.66 -14.48 7.21
CA VAL A 7 5.10 -14.05 5.87
C VAL A 7 6.21 -13.01 6.05
N PRO A 8 7.40 -13.18 5.44
CA PRO A 8 8.47 -12.20 5.53
C PRO A 8 8.02 -10.83 5.01
N GLY A 9 8.21 -9.78 5.82
CA GLY A 9 7.92 -8.42 5.41
C GLY A 9 9.07 -7.78 4.64
N TYR A 10 8.78 -6.68 3.95
CA TYR A 10 9.77 -5.86 3.26
C TYR A 10 10.86 -5.36 4.22
N GLN A 11 12.12 -5.48 3.81
CA GLN A 11 13.30 -5.09 4.56
C GLN A 11 14.12 -4.05 3.81
N GLN A 12 15.00 -3.36 4.54
CA GLN A 12 16.03 -2.54 3.93
C GLN A 12 16.92 -3.40 3.01
N ASP A 13 17.36 -2.81 1.89
CA ASP A 13 18.16 -3.39 0.83
C ASP A 13 17.46 -4.42 -0.08
N ASP A 14 16.19 -4.75 0.19
CA ASP A 14 15.35 -5.53 -0.72
C ASP A 14 15.27 -4.84 -2.10
N ASN A 15 15.33 -5.63 -3.16
CA ASN A 15 15.12 -5.14 -4.53
C ASN A 15 13.74 -5.59 -5.01
N LEU A 16 12.87 -4.61 -5.23
CA LEU A 16 11.53 -4.81 -5.74
C LEU A 16 11.55 -4.53 -7.24
N LYS A 17 11.25 -5.55 -8.04
CA LYS A 17 11.03 -5.39 -9.48
C LYS A 17 9.57 -4.99 -9.69
N ILE A 18 9.35 -3.86 -10.33
CA ILE A 18 8.04 -3.28 -10.55
C ILE A 18 7.77 -3.26 -12.05
N ASP A 19 6.73 -3.96 -12.51
CA ASP A 19 6.39 -4.18 -13.92
C ASP A 19 5.08 -3.45 -14.29
N ASN A 20 4.88 -3.02 -15.54
CA ASN A 20 3.66 -2.35 -16.04
C ASN A 20 3.43 -0.93 -15.50
N ILE A 21 4.34 -0.02 -15.85
CA ILE A 21 4.31 1.38 -15.43
C ILE A 21 3.26 2.17 -16.21
N GLU A 22 2.17 2.57 -15.55
CA GLU A 22 1.32 3.64 -16.07
C GLU A 22 1.91 4.99 -15.65
N SER A 23 2.54 5.68 -16.61
CA SER A 23 3.23 6.94 -16.36
C SER A 23 2.25 8.10 -16.35
N HIS A 24 2.25 8.88 -15.27
CA HIS A 24 1.45 10.11 -15.16
C HIS A 24 2.30 11.39 -15.22
N HIS A 25 3.63 11.25 -15.34
CA HIS A 25 4.58 12.36 -15.43
C HIS A 25 5.68 12.10 -16.48
N ALA A 26 6.10 13.16 -17.18
CA ALA A 26 7.18 13.12 -18.16
C ALA A 26 8.52 12.76 -17.49
N GLY A 27 8.89 11.48 -17.48
CA GLY A 27 10.15 11.00 -16.89
C GLY A 27 10.24 9.47 -16.78
N LEU A 28 9.10 8.78 -16.69
CA LEU A 28 9.02 7.32 -16.75
C LEU A 28 8.35 6.90 -18.07
N SER A 29 9.02 6.05 -18.85
CA SER A 29 8.44 5.46 -20.07
C SER A 29 7.55 4.27 -19.70
N SER A 30 6.41 4.15 -20.38
CA SER A 30 5.32 3.20 -20.09
C SER A 30 5.67 1.70 -20.33
N SER A 31 6.94 1.34 -20.54
CA SER A 31 7.31 0.00 -21.01
C SER A 31 8.57 -0.60 -20.35
N GLU A 32 9.18 0.06 -19.37
CA GLU A 32 10.35 -0.48 -18.67
C GLU A 32 9.99 -0.93 -17.26
N SER A 33 10.44 -2.12 -16.85
CA SER A 33 10.38 -2.54 -15.46
C SER A 33 11.35 -1.69 -14.63
N VAL A 34 10.88 -1.14 -13.51
CA VAL A 34 11.73 -0.36 -12.59
C VAL A 34 12.18 -1.25 -11.45
N ILE A 35 13.48 -1.23 -11.17
CA ILE A 35 14.04 -1.83 -9.96
C ILE A 35 14.11 -0.75 -8.88
N ALA A 36 13.35 -0.94 -7.81
CA ALA A 36 13.35 -0.10 -6.63
C ALA A 36 14.08 -0.83 -5.49
N GLN A 37 15.18 -0.26 -5.01
CA GLN A 37 15.86 -0.78 -3.82
C GLN A 37 15.30 -0.08 -2.58
N VAL A 38 14.85 -0.85 -1.59
CA VAL A 38 14.34 -0.32 -0.32
C VAL A 38 15.50 0.31 0.45
N ALA A 39 15.50 1.64 0.57
CA ALA A 39 16.47 2.35 1.39
C ALA A 39 16.04 2.38 2.86
N GLN A 40 14.74 2.46 3.12
CA GLN A 40 14.17 2.48 4.47
C GLN A 40 12.69 2.11 4.43
N VAL A 41 12.23 1.30 5.38
CA VAL A 41 10.80 1.14 5.68
C VAL A 41 10.39 2.24 6.65
N ILE A 42 9.52 3.15 6.20
CA ILE A 42 9.12 4.33 6.98
C ILE A 42 8.02 3.94 7.97
N THR A 43 6.95 3.32 7.47
CA THR A 43 5.83 2.88 8.30
C THR A 43 5.02 1.82 7.57
N ALA A 44 4.16 1.13 8.31
CA ALA A 44 3.20 0.17 7.78
C ALA A 44 1.90 0.25 8.59
N THR A 45 1.17 1.36 8.51
CA THR A 45 -0.13 1.52 9.17
C THR A 45 -1.23 0.84 8.35
N MET A 46 -1.62 1.43 7.22
CA MET A 46 -2.61 0.88 6.28
C MET A 46 -1.98 0.20 5.08
N SER A 47 -0.74 0.58 4.79
CA SER A 47 0.07 0.13 3.64
C SER A 47 1.54 0.25 4.06
N PRO A 48 2.43 -0.68 3.70
CA PRO A 48 3.86 -0.42 3.76
C PRO A 48 4.23 0.81 2.94
N ILE A 49 4.94 1.74 3.57
CA ILE A 49 5.49 2.95 2.96
C ILE A 49 7.01 2.87 3.11
N MET A 50 7.71 2.97 1.99
CA MET A 50 9.16 2.84 1.94
C MET A 50 9.78 4.00 1.17
N LEU A 51 10.94 4.44 1.64
CA LEU A 51 11.85 5.21 0.80
C LEU A 51 12.62 4.23 -0.09
N VAL A 52 12.61 4.46 -1.39
CA VAL A 52 13.31 3.62 -2.36
C VAL A 52 14.30 4.41 -3.21
N LYS A 53 15.34 3.74 -3.67
CA LYS A 53 16.24 4.22 -4.72
C LYS A 53 15.88 3.56 -6.04
N LEU A 54 15.59 4.37 -7.06
CA LEU A 54 15.23 3.87 -8.38
C LEU A 54 16.49 3.66 -9.20
N LYS A 55 16.71 2.44 -9.71
CA LYS A 55 17.90 2.07 -10.50
C LYS A 55 17.67 2.24 -12.01
N THR A 56 16.96 3.29 -12.43
CA THR A 56 16.65 3.54 -13.85
C THR A 56 17.28 4.86 -14.35
N PRO A 57 17.89 4.90 -15.55
CA PRO A 57 18.73 6.02 -16.00
C PRO A 57 18.08 7.41 -16.10
N ASN A 58 16.75 7.55 -15.96
CA ASN A 58 16.03 8.82 -16.05
C ASN A 58 15.01 9.04 -14.93
N ALA A 59 15.02 8.18 -13.91
CA ALA A 59 14.11 8.29 -12.79
C ALA A 59 14.73 9.12 -11.65
N PRO A 60 13.92 9.76 -10.80
CA PRO A 60 14.43 10.39 -9.59
C PRO A 60 15.18 9.37 -8.73
N ASN A 61 16.37 9.75 -8.25
CA ASN A 61 17.23 8.88 -7.44
C ASN A 61 16.54 8.37 -6.16
N ARG A 62 15.52 9.09 -5.66
CA ARG A 62 14.74 8.73 -4.47
C ARG A 62 13.25 8.94 -4.74
N ALA A 63 12.45 7.99 -4.28
CA ALA A 63 11.00 8.06 -4.33
C ALA A 63 10.37 7.41 -3.09
N ILE A 64 9.09 7.69 -2.85
CA ILE A 64 8.28 6.99 -1.87
C ILE A 64 7.49 5.89 -2.59
N LEU A 65 7.66 4.66 -2.14
CA LEU A 65 6.92 3.49 -2.59
C LEU A 65 5.85 3.15 -1.57
N LYS A 66 4.59 3.21 -1.96
CA LYS A 66 3.45 2.80 -1.15
C LYS A 66 2.85 1.52 -1.72
N LEU A 67 2.87 0.45 -0.94
CA LEU A 67 2.37 -0.87 -1.33
C LEU A 67 1.02 -1.16 -0.67
N TYR A 68 0.03 -1.53 -1.47
CA TYR A 68 -1.30 -1.94 -0.99
C TYR A 68 -1.36 -3.46 -0.89
N ASP A 69 -0.50 -3.99 -0.01
CA ASP A 69 -0.34 -5.41 0.22
C ASP A 69 -1.13 -5.84 1.45
N ARG A 70 -2.19 -6.63 1.25
CA ARG A 70 -3.06 -7.12 2.34
C ARG A 70 -2.33 -7.83 3.47
N ARG A 71 -1.15 -8.38 3.19
CA ARG A 71 -0.37 -9.18 4.14
C ARG A 71 0.30 -8.30 5.19
N PHE A 72 0.38 -7.01 4.94
CA PHE A 72 1.06 -6.03 5.81
C PHE A 72 0.13 -4.86 6.14
N GLY A 73 0.51 -4.08 7.15
CA GLY A 73 -0.31 -2.98 7.67
C GLY A 73 -0.83 -3.27 9.07
N SER A 74 -0.23 -2.61 10.06
CA SER A 74 -0.53 -2.74 11.48
C SER A 74 -1.97 -2.35 11.82
N SER A 75 -2.48 -1.28 11.21
CA SER A 75 -3.85 -0.83 11.34
C SER A 75 -4.81 -1.56 10.41
N LEU A 76 -4.35 -2.03 9.25
CA LEU A 76 -5.19 -2.76 8.28
C LEU A 76 -5.56 -4.11 8.87
N ARG A 77 -4.56 -4.83 9.38
CA ARG A 77 -4.72 -6.14 9.98
C ARG A 77 -4.98 -6.01 11.47
N ARG A 78 -6.14 -5.43 11.83
CA ARG A 78 -6.54 -5.22 13.23
C ARG A 78 -7.73 -6.12 13.57
N SER A 79 -7.65 -6.81 14.70
CA SER A 79 -8.81 -7.53 15.25
C SER A 79 -9.88 -6.55 15.74
N LYS A 80 -11.11 -7.03 15.97
CA LYS A 80 -12.20 -6.25 16.57
C LYS A 80 -11.85 -5.64 17.93
N LYS A 81 -10.87 -6.21 18.65
CA LYS A 81 -10.35 -5.71 19.94
C LYS A 81 -9.15 -4.77 19.79
N GLY A 82 -8.81 -4.34 18.58
CA GLY A 82 -7.72 -3.40 18.34
C GLY A 82 -6.32 -4.02 18.24
N LYS A 83 -6.16 -5.33 18.48
CA LYS A 83 -4.87 -6.03 18.39
C LYS A 83 -4.45 -6.28 16.95
N HIS A 84 -3.19 -6.01 16.62
CA HIS A 84 -2.61 -6.36 15.31
C HIS A 84 -2.54 -7.88 15.09
N LEU A 85 -2.86 -8.31 13.88
CA LEU A 85 -2.86 -9.71 13.42
C LEU A 85 -1.85 -9.88 12.26
N PRO A 86 -0.57 -10.18 12.55
CA PRO A 86 0.42 -10.47 11.52
C PRO A 86 -0.04 -11.57 10.56
N CYS A 87 0.31 -11.45 9.27
CA CYS A 87 0.01 -12.49 8.28
C CYS A 87 0.92 -13.70 8.48
N ARG A 88 0.31 -14.87 8.63
CA ARG A 88 1.01 -16.17 8.71
C ARG A 88 0.96 -16.87 7.35
N VAL A 89 1.88 -17.80 7.14
CA VAL A 89 1.90 -18.65 5.92
C VAL A 89 0.57 -19.37 5.69
N GLN A 90 -0.10 -19.82 6.75
CA GLN A 90 -1.42 -20.43 6.66
C GLN A 90 -2.55 -19.47 6.28
N ASP A 91 -2.42 -18.18 6.61
CA ASP A 91 -3.38 -17.15 6.19
C ASP A 91 -3.24 -16.93 4.67
N GLU A 92 -2.00 -16.88 4.18
CA GLU A 92 -1.71 -16.85 2.74
C GLU A 92 -2.25 -18.08 2.00
N ALA A 93 -2.03 -19.28 2.55
CA ALA A 93 -2.55 -20.52 1.98
C ALA A 93 -4.09 -20.54 1.94
N ALA A 94 -4.75 -20.05 2.99
CA ALA A 94 -6.21 -19.94 3.04
C ALA A 94 -6.76 -19.00 1.97
N PHE A 95 -6.14 -17.82 1.80
CA PHE A 95 -6.51 -16.87 0.74
C PHE A 95 -6.34 -17.48 -0.65
N ARG A 96 -5.16 -18.06 -0.94
CA ARG A 96 -4.89 -18.68 -2.24
C ARG A 96 -5.91 -19.77 -2.57
N SER A 97 -6.20 -20.64 -1.61
CA SER A 97 -7.20 -21.69 -1.81
C SER A 97 -8.61 -21.13 -2.03
N PHE A 98 -8.96 -20.00 -1.40
CA PHE A 98 -10.24 -19.32 -1.60
C PHE A 98 -10.36 -18.71 -3.01
N VAL A 99 -9.29 -18.11 -3.51
CA VAL A 99 -9.19 -17.61 -4.89
C VAL A 99 -9.25 -18.76 -5.89
N ASP A 100 -8.42 -19.79 -5.70
CA ASP A 100 -8.27 -20.91 -6.65
C ASP A 100 -9.55 -21.75 -6.77
N ARG A 101 -10.40 -21.79 -5.72
CA ARG A 101 -11.73 -22.42 -5.77
C ARG A 101 -12.81 -21.55 -6.43
N GLY A 102 -12.51 -20.28 -6.71
CA GLY A 102 -13.48 -19.33 -7.24
C GLY A 102 -14.44 -18.74 -6.20
N ASP A 103 -14.21 -19.01 -4.91
CA ASP A 103 -15.08 -18.53 -3.82
C ASP A 103 -14.99 -17.01 -3.62
N ILE A 104 -13.91 -16.39 -4.10
CA ILE A 104 -13.65 -14.96 -3.92
C ILE A 104 -14.67 -14.08 -4.65
N GLY A 105 -15.08 -14.43 -5.86
CA GLY A 105 -16.02 -13.63 -6.66
C GLY A 105 -17.37 -13.41 -5.96
N PRO A 106 -18.10 -14.48 -5.58
CA PRO A 106 -19.34 -14.36 -4.82
C PRO A 106 -19.19 -13.61 -3.50
N PHE A 107 -18.04 -13.75 -2.83
CA PHE A 107 -17.76 -13.01 -1.60
C PHE A 107 -17.53 -11.51 -1.85
N MET A 108 -16.92 -11.14 -2.97
CA MET A 108 -16.81 -9.73 -3.38
C MET A 108 -18.18 -9.09 -3.63
N ASP A 109 -19.10 -9.83 -4.25
CA ASP A 109 -20.48 -9.38 -4.43
C ASP A 109 -21.22 -9.21 -3.07
N GLU A 110 -20.97 -10.12 -2.13
CA GLU A 110 -21.49 -10.04 -0.76
C GLU A 110 -20.99 -8.77 -0.05
N MET A 111 -19.68 -8.48 -0.12
CA MET A 111 -19.11 -7.28 0.49
C MET A 111 -19.60 -5.98 -0.16
N GLU A 112 -19.74 -5.93 -1.48
CA GLU A 112 -20.26 -4.72 -2.14
C GLU A 112 -21.72 -4.47 -1.77
N LYS A 113 -22.51 -5.54 -1.64
CA LYS A 113 -23.89 -5.44 -1.16
C LYS A 113 -23.92 -4.90 0.27
N ASP A 114 -23.16 -5.48 1.18
CA ASP A 114 -23.05 -5.05 2.58
C ASP A 114 -22.69 -3.56 2.67
N ARG A 115 -21.68 -3.13 1.92
CA ARG A 115 -21.25 -1.72 1.83
C ARG A 115 -22.36 -0.77 1.37
N ARG A 116 -23.24 -1.23 0.49
CA ARG A 116 -24.35 -0.43 -0.07
C ARG A 116 -25.60 -0.42 0.81
N THR A 117 -25.86 -1.49 1.54
CA THR A 117 -27.14 -1.67 2.25
C THR A 117 -27.05 -1.41 3.74
N GLU A 118 -25.91 -1.70 4.36
CA GLU A 118 -25.75 -1.57 5.80
C GLU A 118 -25.39 -0.15 6.21
N LEU A 119 -25.98 0.29 7.33
CA LEU A 119 -25.64 1.58 7.94
C LEU A 119 -24.19 1.59 8.45
N LEU A 120 -23.73 0.45 8.94
CA LEU A 120 -22.38 0.20 9.41
C LEU A 120 -21.87 -1.08 8.72
N PRO A 121 -21.27 -0.95 7.53
CA PRO A 121 -20.72 -2.08 6.80
C PRO A 121 -19.70 -2.87 7.64
N ASN A 122 -19.65 -4.17 7.40
CA ASN A 122 -18.73 -5.08 8.06
C ASN A 122 -17.28 -4.75 7.70
N SER A 123 -16.43 -4.64 8.72
CA SER A 123 -14.97 -4.57 8.52
C SER A 123 -14.40 -5.96 8.25
N ALA A 124 -13.17 -6.03 7.73
CA ALA A 124 -12.46 -7.32 7.61
C ALA A 124 -12.53 -8.15 8.91
N ALA A 125 -12.38 -7.50 10.07
CA ALA A 125 -12.39 -8.18 11.37
C ALA A 125 -13.71 -8.85 11.73
N ASP A 126 -14.84 -8.38 11.20
CA ASP A 126 -16.17 -8.96 11.43
C ASP A 126 -16.33 -10.27 10.65
N TRP A 127 -15.91 -10.29 9.38
CA TRP A 127 -15.90 -11.48 8.51
C TRP A 127 -15.05 -12.63 9.07
N ARG A 128 -14.05 -12.31 9.91
CA ARG A 128 -13.19 -13.30 10.56
C ARG A 128 -13.96 -14.24 11.51
N LEU A 129 -15.07 -13.78 12.07
CA LEU A 129 -15.83 -14.51 13.09
C LEU A 129 -16.77 -15.56 12.47
N GLU A 130 -16.93 -15.57 11.16
CA GLU A 130 -17.80 -16.49 10.43
C GLU A 130 -17.17 -17.86 10.16
N SER A 131 -17.99 -18.80 9.68
CA SER A 131 -17.50 -20.06 9.12
C SER A 131 -16.61 -19.80 7.91
N GLY A 132 -15.43 -20.41 7.88
CA GLY A 132 -14.40 -20.09 6.87
C GLY A 132 -13.80 -18.69 7.03
N GLY A 133 -14.03 -18.03 8.18
CA GLY A 133 -13.70 -16.62 8.41
C GLY A 133 -12.23 -16.26 8.23
N GLN A 134 -11.29 -17.20 8.32
CA GLN A 134 -9.88 -16.93 8.02
C GLN A 134 -9.68 -16.53 6.55
N ALA A 135 -10.31 -17.24 5.61
CA ALA A 135 -10.22 -16.94 4.19
C ALA A 135 -10.99 -15.65 3.84
N LYS A 136 -12.20 -15.50 4.38
CA LYS A 136 -13.01 -14.27 4.22
C LYS A 136 -12.29 -13.04 4.78
N PHE A 137 -11.62 -13.17 5.93
CA PHE A 137 -10.79 -12.11 6.52
C PHE A 137 -9.69 -11.66 5.56
N GLU A 138 -8.92 -12.59 4.98
CA GLU A 138 -7.87 -12.23 4.02
C GLU A 138 -8.45 -11.63 2.72
N ALA A 139 -9.59 -12.13 2.24
CA ALA A 139 -10.27 -11.58 1.08
C ALA A 139 -10.81 -10.15 1.35
N ALA A 140 -11.36 -9.90 2.53
CA ALA A 140 -11.78 -8.57 2.94
C ALA A 140 -10.60 -7.60 3.06
N LEU A 141 -9.46 -8.04 3.61
CA LEU A 141 -8.24 -7.23 3.63
C LEU A 141 -7.70 -6.93 2.22
N TRP A 142 -7.82 -7.87 1.28
CA TRP A 142 -7.50 -7.63 -0.13
C TRP A 142 -8.36 -6.50 -0.70
N TRP A 143 -9.67 -6.58 -0.48
CA TRP A 143 -10.63 -5.59 -0.96
C TRP A 143 -10.40 -4.21 -0.34
N GLU A 144 -10.17 -4.13 0.97
CA GLU A 144 -9.85 -2.89 1.67
C GLU A 144 -8.54 -2.27 1.13
N ALA A 145 -7.49 -3.08 0.97
CA ALA A 145 -6.23 -2.64 0.38
C ALA A 145 -6.42 -2.09 -1.04
N ARG A 146 -7.20 -2.78 -1.88
CA ARG A 146 -7.55 -2.33 -3.23
C ARG A 146 -8.36 -1.03 -3.20
N SER A 147 -9.38 -0.94 -2.33
CA SER A 147 -10.21 0.25 -2.19
C SER A 147 -9.37 1.48 -1.78
N HIS A 148 -8.40 1.30 -0.88
CA HIS A 148 -7.47 2.36 -0.51
C HIS A 148 -6.49 2.74 -1.62
N PHE A 149 -6.12 1.79 -2.48
CA PHE A 149 -5.34 2.07 -3.68
C PHE A 149 -6.14 2.93 -4.65
N GLU A 150 -7.33 2.48 -5.04
CA GLU A 150 -8.21 3.19 -5.98
C GLU A 150 -8.58 4.59 -5.48
N THR A 151 -8.89 4.72 -4.18
CA THR A 151 -9.13 6.02 -3.54
C THR A 151 -7.89 6.91 -3.62
N GLY A 152 -6.69 6.34 -3.42
CA GLY A 152 -5.43 7.06 -3.54
C GLY A 152 -5.20 7.58 -4.96
N ILE A 153 -5.38 6.74 -5.98
CA ILE A 153 -5.28 7.13 -7.39
C ILE A 153 -6.27 8.22 -7.74
N GLU A 154 -7.52 8.06 -7.34
CA GLU A 154 -8.57 9.04 -7.61
C GLU A 154 -8.27 10.38 -6.93
N ALA A 155 -7.74 10.36 -5.71
CA ALA A 155 -7.33 11.58 -5.01
C ALA A 155 -6.23 12.32 -5.78
N TYR A 156 -5.16 11.64 -6.19
CA TYR A 156 -4.09 12.25 -6.99
C TYR A 156 -4.60 12.74 -8.35
N ARG A 157 -5.49 11.98 -9.00
CA ARG A 157 -6.10 12.37 -10.28
C ARG A 157 -6.92 13.66 -10.15
N ARG A 158 -7.69 13.82 -9.08
CA ARG A 158 -8.47 15.04 -8.80
C ARG A 158 -7.61 16.20 -8.36
N LEU A 159 -6.55 15.93 -7.61
CA LEU A 159 -5.59 16.91 -7.10
C LEU A 159 -4.42 17.09 -8.07
N LYS A 160 -4.65 17.06 -9.38
CA LYS A 160 -3.58 17.15 -10.38
C LYS A 160 -2.77 18.44 -10.28
N ASP A 161 -3.46 19.58 -10.17
CA ASP A 161 -2.84 20.91 -10.16
C ASP A 161 -1.94 21.19 -8.95
N PRO A 162 -2.28 20.80 -7.70
CA PRO A 162 -1.41 21.01 -6.54
C PRO A 162 -0.21 20.03 -6.45
N GLN A 163 -0.11 19.01 -7.32
CA GLN A 163 1.02 18.09 -7.31
C GLN A 163 2.35 18.79 -7.62
N GLY A 164 3.39 18.46 -6.85
CA GLY A 164 4.72 19.06 -6.95
C GLY A 164 4.85 20.44 -6.30
N VAL A 165 3.74 21.02 -5.84
CA VAL A 165 3.70 22.32 -5.13
C VAL A 165 3.32 22.11 -3.68
N PHE A 166 2.11 21.58 -3.43
CA PHE A 166 1.56 21.40 -2.08
C PHE A 166 1.52 19.93 -1.65
N ILE A 167 1.43 19.02 -2.61
CA ILE A 167 1.44 17.57 -2.37
C ILE A 167 2.50 16.91 -3.26
N PRO A 168 3.02 15.72 -2.90
CA PRO A 168 3.95 14.99 -3.75
C PRO A 168 3.41 14.78 -5.17
N CYS A 169 4.26 14.79 -6.19
CA CYS A 169 3.87 14.24 -7.49
C CYS A 169 3.64 12.72 -7.40
N MET A 170 2.57 12.23 -8.01
CA MET A 170 2.40 10.81 -8.29
C MET A 170 3.09 10.50 -9.62
N TYR A 171 4.22 9.80 -9.55
CA TYR A 171 4.97 9.44 -10.74
C TYR A 171 4.24 8.38 -11.56
N THR A 172 3.70 7.36 -10.87
CA THR A 172 3.07 6.21 -11.53
C THR A 172 2.27 5.37 -10.52
N SER A 173 1.33 4.60 -11.05
CA SER A 173 0.66 3.51 -10.35
C SER A 173 0.87 2.20 -11.09
N ILE A 174 1.08 1.12 -10.34
CA ILE A 174 1.64 -0.12 -10.89
C ILE A 174 1.13 -1.35 -10.11
N CYS A 175 1.11 -2.52 -10.76
CA CYS A 175 0.89 -3.81 -10.10
C CYS A 175 2.22 -4.58 -9.95
N PHE A 176 2.53 -4.99 -8.73
CA PHE A 176 3.62 -5.89 -8.38
C PHE A 176 3.09 -7.31 -8.22
N SER A 177 3.52 -8.26 -9.05
CA SER A 177 3.17 -9.67 -8.87
C SER A 177 4.36 -10.42 -8.24
N PRO A 178 4.31 -10.77 -6.94
CA PRO A 178 5.40 -11.49 -6.26
C PRO A 178 5.61 -12.92 -6.79
N THR A 179 4.67 -13.46 -7.56
CA THR A 179 4.71 -14.85 -8.05
C THR A 179 4.51 -14.87 -9.55
N SER A 180 5.50 -15.36 -10.30
CA SER A 180 5.37 -15.63 -11.74
C SER A 180 4.60 -16.93 -11.97
N ALA A 181 3.29 -16.95 -11.71
CA ALA A 181 2.45 -18.11 -12.00
C ALA A 181 1.54 -17.83 -13.20
N ARG A 182 1.39 -18.83 -14.07
CA ARG A 182 0.54 -18.81 -15.27
C ARG A 182 -0.94 -18.95 -14.88
N ALA A 183 -1.52 -18.00 -14.15
CA ALA A 183 -2.97 -18.01 -13.95
C ALA A 183 -3.67 -17.30 -15.14
N SER A 184 -5.00 -17.40 -15.18
CA SER A 184 -5.79 -16.53 -16.05
C SER A 184 -5.69 -15.08 -15.55
N LYS A 185 -5.82 -14.11 -16.46
CA LYS A 185 -5.67 -12.67 -16.16
C LYS A 185 -6.53 -12.21 -14.96
N ASP A 186 -7.72 -12.78 -14.79
CA ASP A 186 -8.63 -12.45 -13.69
C ASP A 186 -8.18 -12.98 -12.33
N ILE A 187 -7.47 -14.12 -12.30
CA ILE A 187 -6.92 -14.71 -11.07
C ILE A 187 -5.61 -14.01 -10.69
N ASP A 188 -4.80 -13.60 -11.67
CA ASP A 188 -3.54 -12.89 -11.46
C ASP A 188 -3.71 -11.55 -10.73
N ASP A 189 -4.87 -10.89 -10.88
CA ASP A 189 -5.17 -9.62 -10.19
C ASP A 189 -5.26 -9.81 -8.66
N TYR A 190 -5.83 -10.92 -8.18
CA TYR A 190 -5.92 -11.21 -6.75
C TYR A 190 -4.57 -11.49 -6.09
N TYR A 191 -3.58 -11.91 -6.88
CA TYR A 191 -2.22 -12.18 -6.41
C TYR A 191 -1.27 -11.00 -6.57
N SER A 192 -1.73 -9.95 -7.25
CA SER A 192 -0.96 -8.74 -7.46
C SER A 192 -1.13 -7.76 -6.32
N VAL A 193 -0.07 -7.00 -6.04
CA VAL A 193 -0.03 -5.94 -5.05
C VAL A 193 -0.04 -4.62 -5.80
N ASN A 194 -1.03 -3.78 -5.51
CA ASN A 194 -1.07 -2.45 -6.11
C ASN A 194 -0.05 -1.52 -5.46
N VAL A 195 0.51 -0.63 -6.26
CA VAL A 195 1.65 0.21 -5.88
C VAL A 195 1.43 1.63 -6.37
N ILE A 196 1.76 2.59 -5.52
CA ILE A 196 1.87 3.99 -5.93
C ILE A 196 3.31 4.44 -5.68
N LEU A 197 3.91 5.05 -6.70
CA LEU A 197 5.21 5.69 -6.61
C LEU A 197 5.03 7.19 -6.55
N LEU A 198 5.52 7.79 -5.47
CA LEU A 198 5.37 9.21 -5.18
C LEU A 198 6.73 9.90 -5.12
N GLN A 199 6.72 11.20 -5.37
CA GLN A 199 7.84 12.08 -5.10
C GLN A 199 8.25 12.00 -3.63
N PHE A 200 9.55 11.83 -3.41
CA PHE A 200 10.12 12.03 -2.10
C PHE A 200 10.25 13.54 -1.82
N ILE A 201 9.62 14.00 -0.74
CA ILE A 201 9.79 15.37 -0.25
C ILE A 201 10.81 15.33 0.89
N PRO A 202 11.98 15.97 0.75
CA PRO A 202 12.93 16.10 1.86
C PRO A 202 12.33 17.02 2.92
N GLY A 203 12.38 16.59 4.18
CA GLY A 203 11.87 17.38 5.29
C GLY A 203 11.76 16.56 6.57
N TRP A 204 11.16 17.17 7.59
CA TRP A 204 10.95 16.55 8.89
C TRP A 204 9.54 15.99 9.01
N SER A 205 9.45 14.84 9.65
CA SER A 205 8.17 14.38 10.18
C SER A 205 7.69 15.38 11.23
N LEU A 206 6.41 15.78 11.15
CA LEU A 206 5.81 16.63 12.18
C LEU A 206 5.82 15.96 13.57
N TRP A 207 5.84 14.63 13.61
CA TRP A 207 5.92 13.86 14.86
C TRP A 207 7.29 13.99 15.53
N ASP A 208 8.36 14.08 14.75
CA ASP A 208 9.74 14.14 15.25
C ASP A 208 10.21 15.59 15.44
N LEU A 209 9.38 16.55 15.06
CA LEU A 209 9.67 17.98 15.10
C LEU A 209 10.07 18.49 16.50
N PRO A 210 9.52 18.01 17.63
CA PRO A 210 9.98 18.45 18.94
C PRO A 210 11.37 17.91 19.34
N GLU A 211 11.77 16.76 18.78
CA GLU A 211 12.92 15.98 19.24
C GLU A 211 14.08 15.98 18.25
N SER A 212 13.84 16.36 16.99
CA SER A 212 14.86 16.36 15.96
C SER A 212 15.89 17.47 16.23
N PRO A 213 17.20 17.15 16.30
CA PRO A 213 18.25 18.16 16.47
C PRO A 213 18.38 19.11 15.28
N SER A 214 17.72 18.79 14.17
CA SER A 214 17.63 19.61 12.96
C SER A 214 16.32 20.37 12.87
N SER A 215 15.46 20.29 13.89
CA SER A 215 14.19 20.99 13.89
C SER A 215 14.40 22.50 13.92
N PRO A 216 13.46 23.27 13.34
CA PRO A 216 13.53 24.72 13.38
C PRO A 216 13.55 25.19 14.84
N THR A 217 14.64 25.83 15.27
CA THR A 217 14.74 26.38 16.63
C THR A 217 14.53 27.88 16.63
N LEU A 218 14.68 28.52 15.47
CA LEU A 218 14.52 29.95 15.30
C LEU A 218 13.19 30.27 14.62
N GLN A 219 12.50 31.32 15.10
CA GLN A 219 11.22 31.77 14.55
C GLN A 219 11.25 32.01 13.02
N ARG A 220 12.39 32.48 12.50
CA ARG A 220 12.59 32.68 11.05
C ARG A 220 12.53 31.38 10.24
N GLU A 221 12.98 30.26 10.82
CA GLU A 221 12.97 28.95 10.17
C GLU A 221 11.55 28.41 10.14
N TRP A 222 10.78 28.60 11.22
CA TRP A 222 9.34 28.32 11.24
C TRP A 222 8.56 29.13 10.22
N THR A 223 8.91 30.41 10.05
CA THR A 223 8.22 31.30 9.08
C THR A 223 8.51 30.90 7.63
N SER A 224 9.63 30.20 7.38
CA SER A 224 9.92 29.61 6.06
C SER A 224 9.16 28.30 5.79
N ILE A 225 8.66 27.65 6.84
CA ILE A 225 7.92 26.37 6.77
C ILE A 225 6.41 26.61 6.72
N VAL A 226 5.90 27.57 7.51
CA VAL A 226 4.50 27.97 7.48
C VAL A 226 4.30 28.92 6.31
N GLN A 227 3.80 28.41 5.19
CA GLN A 227 3.43 29.28 4.08
C GLN A 227 2.31 30.23 4.53
N PRO A 228 2.40 31.54 4.22
CA PRO A 228 1.30 32.46 4.47
C PRO A 228 0.07 31.96 3.71
N VAL A 229 -1.06 31.89 4.41
CA VAL A 229 -2.36 31.66 3.79
C VAL A 229 -2.60 32.85 2.84
N ILE A 230 -2.67 32.56 1.54
CA ILE A 230 -3.08 33.54 0.52
C ILE A 230 -4.60 33.57 0.45
#